data_AF-A0A9W4QZL3-F1
#
_entry.id   AF-A0A9W4QZL3-F1
#
_cell.length_a   1.000
_cell.length_b   1.000
_cell.length_c   1.000
_cell.angle_alpha   90.00
_cell.angle_beta   90.00
_cell.angle_gamma   90.00
#
_symmetry.space_group_name_H-M   'P 1'
#
loop_
_entity.id
_entity.type
_entity.pdbx_description
1 polymer ?
#
loop_
_entity_poly.entity_id
_entity_poly.type
_entity_poly.pdbx_seq_one_letter_code
_entity_poly.pdbx_strand_id
1 'polypeptide(L)' 'MGFNLGMAGLFKFKRMCAALDIKDYDKAAVEMLDSRWACQVGHRAHRLADMMRG' A
#
# COMPACT_ATOMS: atom_id res chain seq x y z
N MET A 1 5.71 1.16 3.65
CA MET A 1 5.58 2.11 2.52
C MET A 1 6.18 3.47 2.85
N GLY A 2 5.74 4.15 3.91
CA GLY A 2 6.16 5.52 4.25
C GLY A 2 7.67 5.76 4.33
N PHE A 3 8.44 4.82 4.88
CA PHE A 3 9.91 4.92 4.92
C PHE A 3 10.58 4.97 3.54
N ASN A 4 10.00 4.31 2.52
CA ASN A 4 10.58 4.27 1.18
C ASN A 4 10.05 5.39 0.28
N LEU A 5 8.83 5.86 0.55
CA LEU A 5 8.10 6.81 -0.30
C LEU A 5 8.10 8.25 0.25
N GLY A 6 8.39 8.41 1.54
CA GLY A 6 8.09 9.63 2.28
C GLY A 6 6.58 9.92 2.36
N MET A 7 6.23 10.97 3.11
CA MET A 7 4.83 11.38 3.32
C MET A 7 4.15 11.77 2.00
N ALA A 8 4.82 12.59 1.19
CA ALA A 8 4.27 13.04 -0.09
C ALA A 8 4.06 11.88 -1.09
N GLY A 9 4.93 10.87 -1.08
CA GLY A 9 4.77 9.68 -1.92
C GLY A 9 3.62 8.80 -1.43
N LEU A 10 3.45 8.66 -0.12
CA LEU A 10 2.37 7.85 0.47
C LEU A 10 0.98 8.42 0.16
N PHE A 11 0.79 9.75 0.27
CA PHE A 11 -0.50 10.39 -0.02
C PHE A 11 -0.91 10.35 -1.50
N LYS A 12 -0.02 9.97 -2.42
CA LYS A 12 -0.39 9.74 -3.81
C LYS A 12 -1.20 8.45 -4.02
N PHE A 13 -1.20 7.53 -3.05
CA PHE A 13 -1.96 6.29 -3.08
C PHE A 13 -3.43 6.52 -2.70
N LYS A 14 -4.12 7.40 -3.45
CA LYS A 14 -5.48 7.87 -3.12
C LYS A 14 -6.49 6.75 -2.90
N ARG A 15 -6.42 5.69 -3.71
CA ARG A 15 -7.32 4.53 -3.60
C ARG A 15 -7.04 3.67 -2.38
N MET A 16 -5.76 3.42 -2.08
CA MET A 16 -5.35 2.76 -0.84
C MET A 16 -5.80 3.58 0.38
N CYS A 17 -5.59 4.90 0.38
CA CYS A 17 -6.05 5.78 1.47
C CYS A 17 -7.58 5.73 1.62
N ALA A 18 -8.34 5.81 0.53
CA ALA A 18 -9.80 5.69 0.57
C ALA A 18 -10.27 4.33 1.12
N ALA A 19 -9.57 3.24 0.79
CA ALA A 19 -9.84 1.92 1.35
C ALA A 19 -9.55 1.86 2.85
N LEU A 20 -8.44 2.46 3.30
CA LEU A 20 -8.11 2.58 4.72
C LEU A 20 -9.15 3.40 5.50
N ASP A 21 -9.68 4.47 4.92
CA ASP A 21 -10.70 5.32 5.56
C ASP A 21 -11.98 4.54 5.88
N ILE A 22 -12.34 3.56 5.04
CA ILE A 22 -13.50 2.67 5.25
C ILE A 22 -13.12 1.34 5.93
N LYS A 23 -11.86 1.19 6.38
CA LYS A 23 -11.31 -0.03 6.99
C LYS A 23 -11.34 -1.27 6.09
N ASP A 24 -11.34 -1.07 4.78
CA ASP A 24 -11.23 -2.14 3.79
C ASP A 24 -9.75 -2.47 3.56
N TYR A 25 -9.20 -3.26 4.49
CA TYR A 25 -7.78 -3.62 4.51
C TYR A 25 -7.37 -4.54 3.36
N ASP A 26 -8.29 -5.40 2.90
CA ASP A 26 -8.07 -6.25 1.74
C ASP A 26 -7.87 -5.42 0.47
N LYS A 27 -8.74 -4.43 0.27
CA LYS A 27 -8.62 -3.51 -0.86
C LYS A 27 -7.39 -2.61 -0.72
N ALA A 28 -7.07 -2.14 0.49
CA ALA A 28 -5.83 -1.39 0.72
C ALA A 28 -4.60 -2.22 0.30
N ALA A 29 -4.55 -3.51 0.66
CA ALA A 29 -3.49 -4.42 0.27
C ALA A 29 -3.41 -4.65 -1.25
N VAL A 30 -4.54 -4.76 -1.93
CA VAL A 30 -4.59 -4.85 -3.40
C VAL A 30 -4.01 -3.58 -4.04
N GLU A 31 -4.44 -2.40 -3.61
CA GLU A 31 -3.95 -1.11 -4.12
C GLU A 31 -2.46 -0.88 -3.81
N MET A 32 -1.94 -1.46 -2.72
CA MET A 32 -0.50 -1.47 -2.44
C MET A 32 0.27 -2.26 -3.49
N LEU A 33 -0.23 -3.43 -3.88
CA LEU A 33 0.41 -4.33 -4.85
C LEU A 33 0.24 -3.85 -6.30
N ASP A 34 -0.87 -3.19 -6.61
CA ASP A 34 -1.14 -2.56 -7.91
C ASP A 34 -0.44 -1.19 -8.04
N SER A 35 0.84 -1.14 -7.71
CA SER A 35 1.60 0.11 -7.74
C SER A 35 3.02 -0.08 -8.24
N ARG A 36 3.58 0.98 -8.85
CA ARG A 36 5.00 0.98 -9.23
C ARG A 36 5.92 0.75 -8.03
N TRP A 37 5.51 1.21 -6.85
CA TRP A 37 6.24 0.96 -5.61
C TRP A 37 6.39 -0.54 -5.33
N ALA A 38 5.33 -1.33 -5.58
CA ALA A 38 5.39 -2.77 -5.40
C ALA A 38 6.44 -3.43 -6.30
N CYS A 39 6.50 -3.02 -7.58
CA CYS A 39 7.54 -3.47 -8.50
C CYS A 39 8.95 -3.09 -8.04
N GLN A 40 9.13 -1.90 -7.45
CA GLN A 40 10.43 -1.42 -6.98
C GLN A 40 10.97 -2.18 -5.77
N VAL A 41 10.10 -2.60 -4.86
CA VAL A 41 10.51 -3.28 -3.61
C VAL A 41 10.29 -4.81 -3.65
N GLY A 42 9.69 -5.32 -4.72
CA GLY A 42 9.48 -6.75 -4.98
C GLY A 42 8.75 -7.46 -3.85
N HIS A 43 9.32 -8.58 -3.38
CA HIS A 43 8.74 -9.43 -2.33
C HIS A 43 8.40 -8.69 -1.03
N ARG A 44 9.06 -7.56 -0.74
CA ARG A 44 8.72 -6.75 0.44
C ARG A 44 7.31 -6.16 0.33
N ALA A 45 6.84 -5.85 -0.88
CA ALA A 45 5.49 -5.34 -1.10
C ALA A 45 4.44 -6.36 -0.67
N HIS A 46 4.62 -7.63 -1.08
CA HIS A 46 3.75 -8.74 -0.70
C HIS A 46 3.67 -8.92 0.82
N ARG A 47 4.81 -8.98 1.51
CA ARG A 47 4.80 -9.08 2.99
C ARG A 47 4.06 -7.92 3.67
N LEU A 48 4.25 -6.70 3.17
CA LEU A 48 3.56 -5.53 3.71
C LEU A 48 2.06 -5.53 3.40
N ALA A 49 1.66 -6.03 2.23
CA ALA A 49 0.27 -6.20 1.86
C ALA A 49 -0.40 -7.29 2.71
N ASP A 50 0.29 -8.38 3.02
CA ASP A 50 -0.25 -9.42 3.91
C ASP A 50 -0.43 -8.87 5.34
N MET A 51 0.54 -8.11 5.86
CA MET A 51 0.37 -7.41 7.14
C MET A 51 -0.74 -6.35 7.13
N MET A 52 -1.06 -5.78 5.97
CA MET A 52 -2.20 -4.87 5.84
C MET A 52 -3.52 -5.61 6.06
N ARG A 53 -3.66 -6.83 5.50
CA ARG A 53 -4.88 -7.65 5.61
C ARG A 53 -5.14 -8.16 7.03
N GLY A 54 -4.07 -8.49 7.76
CA GLY A 54 -4.13 -9.02 9.14
C GLY A 54 -3.50 -10.39 9.28
#